data_AF-A0A7Z9MHX4-F1
#
_entry.id   AF-A0A7Z9MHX4-F1
#
_cell.length_a   1.000
_cell.length_b   1.000
_cell.length_c   1.000
_cell.angle_alpha   90.00
_cell.angle_beta   90.00
_cell.angle_gamma   90.00
#
_symmetry.space_group_name_H-M   'P 1'
#
loop_
_entity.id
_entity.type
_entity.pdbx_description
1 polymer ?
#
loop_
_entity_poly.entity_id
_entity_poly.type
_entity_poly.pdbx_seq_one_letter_code
_entity_poly.pdbx_strand_id
1 'polypeptide(L)'
;MNGSGDFFTIQGAVDAATDGDTVLVMPGTYYGLGDEVVDINGKNISLISSAGHAFTFIDAENSRRGITCVNNNSVVIAGFTIRNGYVTNNGGGMLCQNSSPEIRHCDFYQNTSEDRGGALELHASQSYIHDCSFSFSNAQRGGAIHAFNSSVLDIEDCVFSLNAAELGGGIYTSGGIDGDVVNCEFQLNQASAAGGGMYMVDTSDPSISNCEFYYNMAPNGDGGGICTLGDSAIEECTFESNFAYKGGGMYMATSTTTIVLCEFFENEAEWGGGLYCVSSNLSIEESNFNENSARIG
;
A
#
# COMPACT_ATOMS: atom_id res chain seq x y z
N MET A 1 -8.73 2.81 38.09
CA MET A 1 -9.28 1.47 37.80
C MET A 1 -8.28 0.82 36.85
N ASN A 2 -7.73 -0.33 37.22
CA ASN A 2 -6.86 -1.10 36.33
C ASN A 2 -7.74 -1.66 35.20
N GLY A 3 -7.55 -1.19 33.96
CA GLY A 3 -8.40 -1.48 32.79
C GLY A 3 -8.46 -2.95 32.34
N SER A 4 -8.29 -3.93 33.22
CA SER A 4 -8.50 -5.35 32.91
C SER A 4 -9.98 -5.69 32.99
N GLY A 5 -10.71 -5.51 31.90
CA GLY A 5 -12.02 -6.13 31.66
C GLY A 5 -11.91 -7.09 30.49
N ASP A 6 -12.53 -8.28 30.61
CA ASP A 6 -12.68 -9.18 29.47
C ASP A 6 -13.87 -8.72 28.63
N PHE A 7 -13.65 -8.51 27.33
CA PHE A 7 -14.69 -8.09 26.39
C PHE A 7 -14.91 -9.17 25.33
N PHE A 8 -16.16 -9.34 24.91
CA PHE A 8 -16.52 -10.29 23.84
C PHE A 8 -16.24 -9.75 22.43
N THR A 9 -16.08 -8.43 22.29
CA THR A 9 -15.78 -7.78 21.02
C THR A 9 -14.57 -6.87 21.17
N ILE A 10 -13.83 -6.67 20.08
CA ILE A 10 -12.73 -5.71 20.04
C ILE A 10 -13.27 -4.30 20.29
N GLN A 11 -14.39 -3.93 19.66
CA GLN A 11 -14.99 -2.61 19.86
C GLN A 11 -15.32 -2.32 21.33
N GLY A 12 -15.89 -3.28 22.07
CA GLY A 12 -16.21 -3.07 23.49
C GLY A 12 -14.97 -2.79 24.35
N ALA A 13 -13.84 -3.44 24.03
CA ALA A 13 -12.56 -3.16 24.68
C ALA A 13 -12.01 -1.78 24.28
N VAL A 14 -12.08 -1.43 23.00
CA VAL A 14 -11.68 -0.11 22.50
C VAL A 14 -12.51 1.00 23.14
N ASP A 15 -13.83 0.81 23.28
CA ASP A 15 -14.74 1.77 23.91
C ASP A 15 -14.38 2.03 25.38
N ALA A 16 -13.97 0.98 26.10
CA ALA A 16 -13.56 1.06 27.49
C ALA A 16 -12.13 1.58 27.69
N ALA A 17 -11.27 1.47 26.68
CA ALA A 17 -9.90 1.95 26.71
C ALA A 17 -9.81 3.48 26.71
N THR A 18 -8.71 3.98 27.23
CA THR A 18 -8.32 5.39 27.25
C THR A 18 -6.94 5.56 26.61
N ASP A 19 -6.56 6.80 26.28
CA ASP A 19 -5.27 7.09 25.66
C ASP A 19 -4.10 6.49 26.45
N GLY A 20 -3.20 5.81 25.73
CA GLY A 20 -2.05 5.08 26.27
C GLY A 20 -2.33 3.60 26.59
N ASP A 21 -3.60 3.17 26.58
CA ASP A 21 -3.93 1.77 26.87
C ASP A 21 -3.57 0.84 25.70
N THR A 22 -3.36 -0.43 26.05
CA THR A 22 -3.24 -1.53 25.08
C THR A 22 -4.49 -2.41 25.15
N VAL A 23 -5.17 -2.55 24.02
CA VAL A 23 -6.21 -3.56 23.79
C VAL A 23 -5.53 -4.81 23.27
N LEU A 24 -5.32 -5.79 24.15
CA LEU A 24 -4.74 -7.09 23.80
C LEU A 24 -5.84 -8.06 23.36
N VAL A 25 -5.78 -8.53 22.11
CA VAL A 25 -6.80 -9.37 21.49
C VAL A 25 -6.32 -10.82 21.44
N MET A 26 -7.12 -11.73 21.98
CA MET A 26 -6.84 -13.17 21.95
C MET A 26 -7.10 -13.78 20.56
N PRO A 27 -6.54 -14.97 20.24
CA PRO A 27 -6.84 -15.67 18.99
C PRO A 27 -8.34 -15.82 18.76
N GLY A 28 -8.78 -15.58 17.53
CA GLY A 28 -10.18 -15.71 17.16
C GLY A 28 -10.54 -14.88 15.93
N THR A 29 -11.79 -15.01 15.50
CA THR A 29 -12.38 -14.18 14.45
C THR A 29 -13.36 -13.21 15.07
N TYR A 30 -13.16 -11.93 14.80
CA TYR A 30 -13.94 -10.83 15.33
C TYR A 30 -14.69 -10.13 14.20
N TYR A 31 -15.98 -9.89 14.44
CA TYR A 31 -16.92 -9.32 13.49
C TYR A 31 -17.45 -7.99 14.00
N GLY A 32 -17.83 -7.10 13.09
CA GLY A 32 -18.46 -5.81 13.43
C GLY A 32 -19.93 -5.96 13.76
N LEU A 33 -20.51 -4.96 14.43
CA LEU A 33 -21.96 -4.82 14.57
C LEU A 33 -22.51 -3.58 13.85
N GLY A 34 -21.64 -2.74 13.27
CA GLY A 34 -21.97 -1.48 12.59
C GLY A 34 -21.27 -1.36 11.24
N ASP A 35 -20.92 -0.12 10.87
CA ASP A 35 -20.31 0.23 9.58
C ASP A 35 -18.81 -0.13 9.49
N GLU A 36 -18.19 -0.45 10.64
CA GLU A 36 -16.86 -1.04 10.75
C GLU A 36 -16.83 -2.21 11.75
N VAL A 37 -15.75 -3.00 11.72
CA VAL A 37 -15.46 -3.99 12.76
C VAL A 37 -14.88 -3.30 14.01
N VAL A 38 -13.99 -2.32 13.80
CA VAL A 38 -13.35 -1.55 14.89
C VAL A 38 -13.25 -0.07 14.51
N ASP A 39 -13.78 0.82 15.35
CA ASP A 39 -13.53 2.26 15.33
C ASP A 39 -12.66 2.63 16.55
N ILE A 40 -11.49 3.21 16.30
CA ILE A 40 -10.56 3.66 17.34
C ILE A 40 -11.05 4.95 18.04
N ASN A 41 -12.05 5.64 17.49
CA ASN A 41 -12.75 6.77 18.13
C ASN A 41 -11.82 7.94 18.54
N GLY A 42 -10.81 8.27 17.72
CA GLY A 42 -9.86 9.35 18.02
C GLY A 42 -8.92 9.08 19.21
N LYS A 43 -8.93 7.87 19.78
CA LYS A 43 -8.09 7.50 20.93
C LYS A 43 -6.66 7.16 20.51
N ASN A 44 -5.72 7.36 21.40
CA ASN A 44 -4.31 7.02 21.18
C ASN A 44 -3.99 5.68 21.87
N ILE A 45 -4.37 4.56 21.26
CA ILE A 45 -4.26 3.22 21.86
C ILE A 45 -3.42 2.28 20.99
N SER A 46 -2.93 1.21 21.62
CA SER A 46 -2.35 0.08 20.90
C SER A 46 -3.37 -1.05 20.81
N LEU A 47 -3.79 -1.42 19.59
CA LEU A 47 -4.58 -2.61 19.33
C LEU A 47 -3.61 -3.71 18.87
N ILE A 48 -3.45 -4.75 19.68
CA ILE A 48 -2.41 -5.77 19.48
C ILE A 48 -2.99 -7.17 19.63
N SER A 49 -2.73 -8.04 18.65
CA SER A 49 -3.01 -9.46 18.74
C SER A 49 -1.98 -10.18 19.63
N SER A 50 -2.45 -11.04 20.53
CA SER A 50 -1.57 -11.81 21.42
C SER A 50 -0.93 -13.03 20.75
N ALA A 51 -1.38 -13.41 19.55
CA ALA A 51 -0.90 -14.59 18.83
C ALA A 51 -0.44 -14.33 17.39
N GLY A 52 -0.55 -13.09 16.90
CA GLY A 52 -0.15 -12.71 15.55
C GLY A 52 -1.22 -12.95 14.48
N HIS A 53 -0.91 -12.50 13.26
CA HIS A 53 -1.85 -12.35 12.15
C HIS A 53 -2.44 -13.69 11.70
N ALA A 54 -1.70 -14.79 11.83
CA ALA A 54 -2.14 -16.13 11.47
C ALA A 54 -3.31 -16.68 12.33
N PHE A 55 -3.60 -16.07 13.49
CA PHE A 55 -4.57 -16.60 14.45
C PHE A 55 -5.64 -15.60 14.91
N THR A 56 -5.50 -14.32 14.56
CA THR A 56 -6.41 -13.25 15.02
C THR A 56 -6.92 -12.47 13.83
N PHE A 57 -8.21 -12.61 13.56
CA PHE A 57 -8.85 -12.12 12.34
C PHE A 57 -9.85 -11.02 12.69
N ILE A 58 -9.74 -9.88 12.00
CA ILE A 58 -10.77 -8.85 11.90
C ILE A 58 -11.47 -9.09 10.57
N ASP A 59 -12.66 -9.65 10.60
CA ASP A 59 -13.40 -10.09 9.41
C ASP A 59 -14.61 -9.18 9.18
N ALA A 60 -14.56 -8.42 8.09
CA ALA A 60 -15.59 -7.46 7.72
C ALA A 60 -16.69 -8.06 6.82
N GLU A 61 -16.68 -9.38 6.62
CA GLU A 61 -17.79 -10.16 6.05
C GLU A 61 -18.23 -9.71 4.64
N ASN A 62 -17.35 -9.07 3.87
CA ASN A 62 -17.61 -8.44 2.56
C ASN A 62 -18.76 -7.42 2.63
N SER A 63 -18.91 -6.72 3.75
CA SER A 63 -20.09 -5.87 3.99
C SER A 63 -19.79 -4.54 4.67
N ARG A 64 -18.59 -4.36 5.20
CA ARG A 64 -18.22 -3.18 5.99
C ARG A 64 -16.72 -2.92 5.93
N ARG A 65 -16.25 -1.87 6.60
CA ARG A 65 -14.82 -1.63 6.79
C ARG A 65 -14.26 -2.51 7.91
N GLY A 66 -12.99 -2.91 7.84
CA GLY A 66 -12.31 -3.54 8.98
C GLY A 66 -12.08 -2.55 10.13
N ILE A 67 -11.19 -1.58 9.94
CA ILE A 67 -10.77 -0.63 10.98
C ILE A 67 -10.92 0.83 10.54
N THR A 68 -11.42 1.70 11.42
CA THR A 68 -11.47 3.15 11.22
C THR A 68 -10.54 3.84 12.25
N CYS A 69 -9.64 4.70 11.76
CA CYS A 69 -8.73 5.55 12.54
C CYS A 69 -8.85 7.01 12.09
N VAL A 70 -9.68 7.81 12.76
CA VAL A 70 -9.89 9.22 12.43
C VAL A 70 -9.47 10.14 13.58
N ASN A 71 -8.62 11.14 13.27
CA ASN A 71 -8.07 12.12 14.21
C ASN A 71 -7.26 11.48 15.35
N ASN A 72 -6.41 10.50 15.04
CA ASN A 72 -5.59 9.78 16.00
C ASN A 72 -4.11 10.18 15.89
N ASN A 73 -3.48 10.63 16.99
CA ASN A 73 -2.08 11.07 16.93
C ASN A 73 -1.08 9.91 17.10
N SER A 74 -1.47 8.82 17.76
CA SER A 74 -0.59 7.69 18.04
C SER A 74 -1.43 6.43 18.22
N VAL A 75 -1.55 5.62 17.16
CA VAL A 75 -2.23 4.33 17.19
C VAL A 75 -1.28 3.26 16.68
N VAL A 76 -1.23 2.12 17.38
CA VAL A 76 -0.49 0.95 16.91
C VAL A 76 -1.51 -0.13 16.57
N ILE A 77 -1.48 -0.64 15.34
CA ILE A 77 -2.26 -1.80 14.92
C ILE A 77 -1.28 -2.93 14.59
N ALA A 78 -1.30 -4.01 15.37
CA ALA A 78 -0.30 -5.07 15.20
C ALA A 78 -0.81 -6.50 15.32
N GLY A 79 -0.38 -7.36 14.39
CA GLY A 79 -0.57 -8.81 14.49
C GLY A 79 -1.94 -9.32 14.04
N PHE A 80 -2.62 -8.63 13.13
CA PHE A 80 -3.96 -9.03 12.67
C PHE A 80 -3.98 -9.45 11.21
N THR A 81 -4.82 -10.42 10.88
CA THR A 81 -5.35 -10.51 9.52
C THR A 81 -6.61 -9.65 9.45
N ILE A 82 -6.60 -8.59 8.64
CA ILE A 82 -7.75 -7.72 8.36
C ILE A 82 -8.28 -8.10 6.99
N ARG A 83 -9.50 -8.65 6.94
CA ARG A 83 -10.00 -9.27 5.70
C ARG A 83 -11.45 -9.02 5.38
N ASN A 84 -11.77 -9.28 4.10
CA ASN A 84 -13.12 -9.19 3.57
C ASN A 84 -13.76 -7.82 3.81
N GLY A 85 -12.96 -6.75 3.81
CA GLY A 85 -13.45 -5.39 3.80
C GLY A 85 -14.20 -5.10 2.50
N TYR A 86 -15.39 -4.52 2.57
CA TYR A 86 -16.09 -4.01 1.40
C TYR A 86 -16.79 -2.70 1.74
N VAL A 87 -16.40 -1.64 1.05
CA VAL A 87 -17.05 -0.32 1.17
C VAL A 87 -17.20 0.33 -0.20
N THR A 88 -18.26 1.13 -0.35
CA THR A 88 -18.47 1.95 -1.56
C THR A 88 -17.69 3.27 -1.52
N ASN A 89 -17.05 3.57 -0.40
CA ASN A 89 -16.18 4.73 -0.20
C ASN A 89 -14.72 4.27 -0.07
N ASN A 90 -13.93 4.85 0.83
CA ASN A 90 -12.49 4.59 0.93
C ASN A 90 -12.13 3.60 2.04
N GLY A 91 -11.02 2.87 1.85
CA GLY A 91 -10.40 2.03 2.86
C GLY A 91 -11.25 0.81 3.19
N GLY A 92 -11.20 -0.24 2.37
CA GLY A 92 -11.97 -1.47 2.60
C GLY A 92 -11.52 -2.19 3.88
N GLY A 93 -10.21 -2.43 4.00
CA GLY A 93 -9.63 -3.03 5.20
C GLY A 93 -9.52 -2.02 6.33
N MET A 94 -8.92 -0.86 6.05
CA MET A 94 -8.68 0.19 7.03
C MET A 94 -8.73 1.58 6.41
N LEU A 95 -9.27 2.55 7.15
CA LEU A 95 -9.26 3.97 6.81
C LEU A 95 -8.53 4.75 7.88
N CYS A 96 -7.52 5.51 7.47
CA CYS A 96 -6.81 6.47 8.31
C CYS A 96 -7.02 7.87 7.77
N GLN A 97 -7.56 8.77 8.61
CA GLN A 97 -7.77 10.16 8.23
C GLN A 97 -7.32 11.11 9.33
N ASN A 98 -6.42 12.03 9.02
CA ASN A 98 -5.76 12.91 10.00
C ASN A 98 -5.17 12.09 11.16
N SER A 99 -4.57 10.93 10.84
CA SER A 99 -4.09 9.97 11.81
C SER A 99 -2.65 9.58 11.53
N SER A 100 -1.89 9.21 12.55
CA SER A 100 -0.49 8.75 12.38
C SER A 100 -0.31 7.34 12.93
N PRO A 101 -0.90 6.31 12.30
CA PRO A 101 -0.79 4.94 12.79
C PRO A 101 0.55 4.30 12.43
N GLU A 102 1.08 3.52 13.36
CA GLU A 102 2.05 2.46 13.10
C GLU A 102 1.27 1.16 12.82
N ILE A 103 1.49 0.55 11.66
CA ILE A 103 0.83 -0.68 11.24
C ILE A 103 1.92 -1.73 11.01
N ARG A 104 1.89 -2.83 11.77
CA ARG A 104 2.94 -3.85 11.66
C ARG A 104 2.53 -5.28 11.88
N HIS A 105 3.22 -6.22 11.24
CA HIS A 105 2.92 -7.66 11.32
C HIS A 105 1.44 -7.97 11.02
N CYS A 106 0.87 -7.25 10.04
CA CYS A 106 -0.53 -7.37 9.66
C CYS A 106 -0.67 -7.92 8.23
N ASP A 107 -1.69 -8.74 8.03
CA ASP A 107 -2.09 -9.22 6.71
C ASP A 107 -3.40 -8.54 6.31
N PHE A 108 -3.39 -7.73 5.26
CA PHE A 108 -4.58 -7.21 4.61
C PHE A 108 -4.94 -8.14 3.45
N TYR A 109 -6.05 -8.86 3.59
CA TYR A 109 -6.43 -9.93 2.67
C TYR A 109 -7.84 -9.75 2.12
N GLN A 110 -7.99 -9.72 0.79
CA GLN A 110 -9.30 -9.63 0.12
C GLN A 110 -10.14 -8.43 0.58
N ASN A 111 -9.52 -7.25 0.64
CA ASN A 111 -10.24 -6.03 0.98
C ASN A 111 -10.52 -5.19 -0.27
N THR A 112 -11.76 -4.74 -0.41
CA THR A 112 -12.25 -3.99 -1.57
C THR A 112 -12.82 -2.64 -1.16
N SER A 113 -12.45 -1.60 -1.90
CA SER A 113 -13.09 -0.28 -1.90
C SER A 113 -13.57 0.02 -3.32
N GLU A 114 -14.70 0.70 -3.49
CA GLU A 114 -15.13 1.17 -4.82
C GLU A 114 -14.44 2.47 -5.28
N ASP A 115 -13.65 3.14 -4.42
CA ASP A 115 -12.92 4.38 -4.75
C ASP A 115 -11.41 4.23 -4.45
N ARG A 116 -11.00 4.32 -3.18
CA ARG A 116 -9.58 4.43 -2.80
C ARG A 116 -9.17 3.46 -1.71
N GLY A 117 -8.00 2.85 -1.88
CA GLY A 117 -7.35 2.02 -0.87
C GLY A 117 -8.17 0.77 -0.59
N GLY A 118 -8.00 -0.27 -1.41
CA GLY A 118 -8.75 -1.51 -1.23
C GLY A 118 -8.49 -2.11 0.14
N ALA A 119 -7.21 -2.22 0.50
CA ALA A 119 -6.78 -2.58 1.85
C ALA A 119 -6.73 -1.37 2.78
N LEU A 120 -6.05 -0.30 2.39
CA LEU A 120 -5.73 0.80 3.28
C LEU A 120 -5.86 2.15 2.56
N GLU A 121 -6.69 3.03 3.10
CA GLU A 121 -6.72 4.45 2.72
C GLU A 121 -5.97 5.27 3.77
N LEU A 122 -5.04 6.10 3.32
CA LEU A 122 -4.32 7.08 4.13
C LEU A 122 -4.61 8.49 3.60
N HIS A 123 -5.28 9.30 4.41
CA HIS A 123 -5.58 10.68 4.07
C HIS A 123 -5.03 11.63 5.14
N ALA A 124 -4.15 12.55 4.73
CA ALA A 124 -3.51 13.50 5.64
C ALA A 124 -2.88 12.81 6.86
N SER A 125 -2.19 11.71 6.61
CA SER A 125 -1.67 10.80 7.63
C SER A 125 -0.14 10.73 7.57
N GLN A 126 0.52 10.47 8.71
CA GLN A 126 1.95 10.14 8.78
C GLN A 126 2.06 8.70 9.25
N SER A 127 2.18 7.78 8.31
CA SER A 127 2.07 6.35 8.60
C SER A 127 3.40 5.66 8.40
N TYR A 128 3.73 4.79 9.36
CA TYR A 128 4.83 3.83 9.23
C TYR A 128 4.22 2.44 9.15
N ILE A 129 4.44 1.78 8.02
CA ILE A 129 3.89 0.46 7.71
C ILE A 129 5.06 -0.48 7.52
N HIS A 130 5.16 -1.51 8.35
CA HIS A 130 6.26 -2.44 8.20
C HIS A 130 5.93 -3.88 8.54
N ASP A 131 6.67 -4.83 7.97
CA ASP A 131 6.43 -6.27 8.14
C ASP A 131 4.97 -6.67 7.82
N CYS A 132 4.37 -6.11 6.77
CA CYS A 132 2.97 -6.34 6.42
C CYS A 132 2.81 -7.00 5.05
N SER A 133 1.70 -7.72 4.87
CA SER A 133 1.30 -8.27 3.58
C SER A 133 -0.02 -7.68 3.13
N PHE A 134 -0.10 -7.28 1.87
CA PHE A 134 -1.30 -6.76 1.22
C PHE A 134 -1.60 -7.61 0.00
N SER A 135 -2.71 -8.35 0.05
CA SER A 135 -3.04 -9.27 -1.03
C SER A 135 -4.51 -9.36 -1.40
N PHE A 136 -4.73 -9.58 -2.70
CA PHE A 136 -6.06 -9.70 -3.30
C PHE A 136 -6.97 -8.51 -3.01
N SER A 137 -6.39 -7.32 -2.82
CA SER A 137 -7.15 -6.10 -2.60
C SER A 137 -7.48 -5.37 -3.91
N ASN A 138 -8.62 -4.69 -3.93
CA ASN A 138 -9.14 -4.05 -5.12
C ASN A 138 -9.69 -2.66 -4.83
N ALA A 139 -9.34 -1.67 -5.66
CA ALA A 139 -9.92 -0.33 -5.63
C ALA A 139 -9.90 0.34 -7.01
N GLN A 140 -10.47 1.53 -7.17
CA GLN A 140 -10.17 2.32 -8.37
C GLN A 140 -8.76 2.91 -8.28
N ARG A 141 -8.34 3.34 -7.09
CA ARG A 141 -7.05 3.97 -6.82
C ARG A 141 -6.37 3.27 -5.66
N GLY A 142 -5.15 2.77 -5.88
CA GLY A 142 -4.39 2.06 -4.87
C GLY A 142 -5.07 0.75 -4.50
N GLY A 143 -4.82 -0.31 -5.28
CA GLY A 143 -5.50 -1.59 -5.12
C GLY A 143 -5.31 -2.13 -3.71
N ALA A 144 -4.08 -2.07 -3.18
CA ALA A 144 -3.82 -2.22 -1.76
C ALA A 144 -3.90 -0.88 -1.02
N ILE A 145 -2.94 0.01 -1.25
CA ILE A 145 -2.80 1.27 -0.50
C ILE A 145 -3.05 2.44 -1.43
N HIS A 146 -3.91 3.36 -1.00
CA HIS A 146 -3.93 4.70 -1.52
C HIS A 146 -3.54 5.70 -0.44
N ALA A 147 -2.64 6.61 -0.78
CA ALA A 147 -2.22 7.68 0.10
C ALA A 147 -2.42 9.04 -0.59
N PHE A 148 -3.04 9.96 0.13
CA PHE A 148 -3.36 11.30 -0.38
C PHE A 148 -3.16 12.39 0.67
N ASN A 149 -2.47 13.47 0.27
CA ASN A 149 -2.12 14.59 1.15
C ASN A 149 -1.42 14.16 2.44
N SER A 150 -0.85 12.94 2.46
CA SER A 150 -0.04 12.44 3.56
C SER A 150 1.30 13.16 3.53
N SER A 151 1.82 13.49 4.70
CA SER A 151 3.11 14.20 4.77
C SER A 151 4.29 13.25 4.71
N VAL A 152 4.13 12.02 5.23
CA VAL A 152 5.13 10.95 5.18
C VAL A 152 4.42 9.61 5.00
N LEU A 153 4.88 8.79 4.06
CA LEU A 153 4.48 7.40 3.88
C LEU A 153 5.72 6.51 3.87
N ASP A 154 6.07 5.96 5.03
CA ASP A 154 7.20 5.05 5.15
C ASP A 154 6.69 3.61 5.13
N ILE A 155 7.19 2.82 4.18
CA ILE A 155 6.82 1.42 3.97
C ILE A 155 8.09 0.59 3.94
N GLU A 156 8.20 -0.37 4.85
CA GLU A 156 9.41 -1.19 5.01
C GLU A 156 9.05 -2.68 5.12
N ASP A 157 9.83 -3.56 4.50
CA ASP A 157 9.69 -5.02 4.65
C ASP A 157 8.25 -5.52 4.38
N CYS A 158 7.60 -4.94 3.36
CA CYS A 158 6.21 -5.25 3.01
C CYS A 158 6.08 -5.99 1.69
N VAL A 159 5.03 -6.81 1.58
CA VAL A 159 4.69 -7.55 0.36
C VAL A 159 3.34 -7.07 -0.18
N PHE A 160 3.30 -6.70 -1.45
CA PHE A 160 2.11 -6.34 -2.21
C PHE A 160 1.90 -7.36 -3.31
N SER A 161 0.89 -8.22 -3.18
CA SER A 161 0.65 -9.29 -4.14
C SER A 161 -0.78 -9.37 -4.67
N LEU A 162 -0.94 -9.57 -5.97
CA LEU A 162 -2.25 -9.86 -6.58
C LEU A 162 -3.30 -8.77 -6.29
N ASN A 163 -2.88 -7.52 -6.14
CA ASN A 163 -3.78 -6.38 -5.95
C ASN A 163 -4.16 -5.78 -7.30
N ALA A 164 -5.36 -5.21 -7.39
CA ALA A 164 -5.91 -4.70 -8.64
C ALA A 164 -6.46 -3.28 -8.49
N ALA A 165 -6.16 -2.41 -9.45
CA ALA A 165 -6.75 -1.08 -9.53
C ALA A 165 -6.90 -0.53 -10.94
N GLU A 166 -7.52 0.64 -11.09
CA GLU A 166 -7.35 1.44 -12.30
C GLU A 166 -5.96 2.10 -12.29
N LEU A 167 -5.57 2.64 -11.15
CA LEU A 167 -4.34 3.38 -10.92
C LEU A 167 -3.61 2.86 -9.67
N GLY A 168 -2.36 2.41 -9.84
CA GLY A 168 -1.56 1.84 -8.76
C GLY A 168 -2.11 0.51 -8.26
N GLY A 169 -1.78 -0.59 -8.94
CA GLY A 169 -2.32 -1.92 -8.60
C GLY A 169 -1.98 -2.31 -7.17
N GLY A 170 -0.73 -2.12 -6.74
CA GLY A 170 -0.34 -2.17 -5.33
C GLY A 170 -0.60 -0.84 -4.62
N ILE A 171 0.21 0.17 -4.93
CA ILE A 171 0.19 1.47 -4.25
C ILE A 171 -0.12 2.61 -5.21
N TYR A 172 -0.93 3.55 -4.78
CA TYR A 172 -1.06 4.87 -5.42
C TYR A 172 -0.82 5.99 -4.40
N THR A 173 0.19 6.83 -4.64
CA THR A 173 0.44 8.08 -3.91
C THR A 173 0.07 9.33 -4.72
N SER A 174 -0.57 10.32 -4.07
CA SER A 174 -0.78 11.65 -4.64
C SER A 174 -0.79 12.79 -3.61
N GLY A 175 -0.51 14.02 -4.05
CA GLY A 175 -0.70 15.23 -3.23
C GLY A 175 0.49 15.61 -2.33
N GLY A 176 1.70 15.57 -2.87
CA GLY A 176 2.91 16.08 -2.23
C GLY A 176 3.54 15.11 -1.23
N ILE A 177 3.31 13.81 -1.40
CA ILE A 177 3.80 12.79 -0.46
C ILE A 177 5.32 12.69 -0.54
N ASP A 178 5.95 12.86 0.63
CA ASP A 178 7.32 12.47 0.94
C ASP A 178 7.26 11.09 1.62
N GLY A 179 8.33 10.28 1.54
CA GLY A 179 8.36 8.96 2.17
C GLY A 179 9.17 7.92 1.42
N ASP A 180 9.61 6.93 2.18
CA ASP A 180 10.50 5.88 1.69
C ASP A 180 9.75 4.55 1.52
N VAL A 181 10.00 3.87 0.40
CA VAL A 181 9.58 2.49 0.16
C VAL A 181 10.83 1.62 0.10
N VAL A 182 11.03 0.79 1.13
CA VAL A 182 12.30 0.10 1.37
C VAL A 182 12.06 -1.39 1.57
N ASN A 183 12.92 -2.25 1.00
CA ASN A 183 12.86 -3.70 1.18
C ASN A 183 11.48 -4.32 0.87
N CYS A 184 10.76 -3.73 -0.09
CA CYS A 184 9.41 -4.15 -0.42
C CYS A 184 9.36 -5.01 -1.67
N GLU A 185 8.37 -5.88 -1.72
CA GLU A 185 8.11 -6.77 -2.84
C GLU A 185 6.74 -6.44 -3.46
N PHE A 186 6.71 -6.18 -4.76
CA PHE A 186 5.51 -5.95 -5.54
C PHE A 186 5.41 -7.03 -6.60
N GLN A 187 4.45 -7.93 -6.44
CA GLN A 187 4.28 -9.05 -7.36
C GLN A 187 2.86 -9.21 -7.88
N LEU A 188 2.74 -9.48 -9.18
CA LEU A 188 1.45 -9.82 -9.81
C LEU A 188 0.35 -8.78 -9.56
N ASN A 189 0.73 -7.52 -9.30
CA ASN A 189 -0.24 -6.44 -9.14
C ASN A 189 -0.64 -5.92 -10.52
N GLN A 190 -1.89 -5.50 -10.67
CA GLN A 190 -2.46 -5.12 -11.95
C GLN A 190 -3.15 -3.76 -11.87
N ALA A 191 -2.73 -2.85 -12.75
CA ALA A 191 -3.43 -1.61 -13.00
C ALA A 191 -4.04 -1.63 -14.42
N SER A 192 -5.25 -1.12 -14.60
CA SER A 192 -5.79 -0.99 -15.97
C SER A 192 -5.24 0.21 -16.73
N ALA A 193 -4.78 1.26 -16.04
CA ALA A 193 -4.34 2.52 -16.66
C ALA A 193 -2.90 2.94 -16.33
N ALA A 194 -2.41 2.80 -15.09
CA ALA A 194 -1.02 3.15 -14.77
C ALA A 194 -0.51 2.50 -13.49
N GLY A 195 0.78 2.13 -13.49
CA GLY A 195 1.51 1.64 -12.32
C GLY A 195 0.98 0.30 -11.83
N GLY A 196 1.32 -0.79 -12.53
CA GLY A 196 0.87 -2.13 -12.13
C GLY A 196 1.27 -2.46 -10.69
N GLY A 197 2.53 -2.22 -10.31
CA GLY A 197 2.99 -2.27 -8.93
C GLY A 197 2.66 -0.98 -8.17
N MET A 198 3.19 0.14 -8.65
CA MET A 198 3.04 1.43 -7.97
C MET A 198 2.83 2.59 -8.95
N TYR A 199 1.97 3.53 -8.57
CA TYR A 199 1.77 4.79 -9.28
C TYR A 199 2.02 5.98 -8.35
N MET A 200 2.88 6.90 -8.77
CA MET A 200 3.26 8.08 -8.00
C MET A 200 2.98 9.35 -8.81
N VAL A 201 2.21 10.27 -8.23
CA VAL A 201 1.84 11.54 -8.88
C VAL A 201 1.98 12.69 -7.90
N ASP A 202 2.46 13.85 -8.36
CA ASP A 202 2.63 15.04 -7.53
C ASP A 202 3.42 14.75 -6.24
N THR A 203 4.48 13.94 -6.30
CA THR A 203 5.26 13.53 -5.12
C THR A 203 6.39 14.50 -4.77
N SER A 204 6.85 14.46 -3.51
CA SER A 204 7.91 15.31 -2.96
C SER A 204 9.23 14.54 -2.83
N ASP A 205 9.75 13.97 -3.92
CA ASP A 205 11.01 13.19 -3.95
C ASP A 205 11.04 11.87 -3.13
N PRO A 206 10.04 10.96 -3.22
CA PRO A 206 10.10 9.67 -2.55
C PRO A 206 11.31 8.85 -2.98
N SER A 207 11.91 8.16 -2.02
CA SER A 207 12.97 7.18 -2.27
C SER A 207 12.38 5.76 -2.31
N ILE A 208 12.80 4.99 -3.31
CA ILE A 208 12.43 3.59 -3.47
C ILE A 208 13.73 2.82 -3.52
N SER A 209 13.97 1.99 -2.51
CA SER A 209 15.26 1.31 -2.36
C SER A 209 15.14 -0.15 -2.01
N ASN A 210 16.05 -0.96 -2.57
CA ASN A 210 16.11 -2.40 -2.32
C ASN A 210 14.73 -3.10 -2.50
N CYS A 211 13.98 -2.70 -3.52
CA CYS A 211 12.65 -3.22 -3.79
C CYS A 211 12.64 -4.12 -5.03
N GLU A 212 11.74 -5.10 -5.03
CA GLU A 212 11.52 -6.01 -6.14
C GLU A 212 10.14 -5.78 -6.76
N PHE A 213 10.10 -5.52 -8.07
CA PHE A 213 8.87 -5.39 -8.85
C PHE A 213 8.85 -6.49 -9.89
N TYR A 214 8.03 -7.53 -9.73
CA TYR A 214 7.98 -8.62 -10.70
C TYR A 214 6.58 -9.06 -11.12
N TYR A 215 6.43 -9.38 -12.40
CA TYR A 215 5.16 -9.73 -13.03
C TYR A 215 4.01 -8.72 -12.79
N ASN A 216 4.31 -7.45 -12.55
CA ASN A 216 3.28 -6.42 -12.44
C ASN A 216 2.84 -5.96 -13.83
N MET A 217 1.57 -5.58 -13.95
CA MET A 217 0.94 -5.38 -15.26
C MET A 217 0.15 -4.06 -15.35
N ALA A 218 0.39 -3.32 -16.43
CA ALA A 218 -0.44 -2.23 -16.92
C ALA A 218 -0.74 -2.38 -18.43
N PRO A 219 -1.53 -3.39 -18.86
CA PRO A 219 -1.55 -3.85 -20.26
C PRO A 219 -1.96 -2.78 -21.29
N ASN A 220 -2.81 -1.84 -20.89
CA ASN A 220 -3.28 -0.74 -21.74
C ASN A 220 -2.75 0.61 -21.24
N GLY A 221 -1.79 0.58 -20.32
CA GLY A 221 -1.38 1.69 -19.48
C GLY A 221 0.13 1.90 -19.40
N ASP A 222 0.52 2.81 -18.54
CA ASP A 222 1.91 3.23 -18.38
C ASP A 222 2.52 2.61 -17.11
N GLY A 223 3.73 2.06 -17.20
CA GLY A 223 4.50 1.55 -16.06
C GLY A 223 3.96 0.21 -15.53
N GLY A 224 4.58 -0.90 -15.91
CA GLY A 224 4.16 -2.22 -15.43
C GLY A 224 4.58 -2.41 -13.97
N GLY A 225 5.85 -2.18 -13.64
CA GLY A 225 6.32 -2.07 -12.26
C GLY A 225 5.91 -0.73 -11.65
N ILE A 226 6.54 0.35 -12.10
CA ILE A 226 6.32 1.71 -11.58
C ILE A 226 5.89 2.67 -12.69
N CYS A 227 4.90 3.50 -12.40
CA CYS A 227 4.65 4.73 -13.14
C CYS A 227 4.90 5.93 -12.22
N THR A 228 5.70 6.89 -12.66
CA THR A 228 5.96 8.11 -11.89
C THR A 228 5.78 9.38 -12.72
N LEU A 229 5.04 10.33 -12.17
CA LEU A 229 4.87 11.69 -12.69
C LEU A 229 5.47 12.77 -11.79
N GLY A 230 6.12 12.36 -10.70
CA GLY A 230 6.83 13.22 -9.76
C GLY A 230 8.30 12.83 -9.67
N ASP A 231 9.09 13.73 -9.10
CA ASP A 231 10.52 13.49 -8.86
C ASP A 231 10.69 12.31 -7.88
N SER A 232 11.75 11.51 -8.07
CA SER A 232 11.94 10.24 -7.34
C SER A 232 13.40 9.76 -7.39
N ALA A 233 13.81 9.03 -6.37
CA ALA A 233 15.08 8.28 -6.36
C ALA A 233 14.78 6.79 -6.32
N ILE A 234 15.37 6.03 -7.25
CA ILE A 234 15.21 4.58 -7.34
C ILE A 234 16.59 3.95 -7.25
N GLU A 235 16.84 3.20 -6.19
CA GLU A 235 18.16 2.66 -5.87
C GLU A 235 18.09 1.16 -5.54
N GLU A 236 19.03 0.36 -6.03
CA GLU A 236 19.14 -1.07 -5.69
C GLU A 236 17.84 -1.87 -5.96
N CYS A 237 17.02 -1.43 -6.93
CA CYS A 237 15.74 -2.07 -7.22
C CYS A 237 15.83 -3.03 -8.41
N THR A 238 15.03 -4.09 -8.37
CA THR A 238 14.89 -5.05 -9.47
C THR A 238 13.50 -4.94 -10.08
N PHE A 239 13.44 -4.83 -11.41
CA PHE A 239 12.23 -4.84 -12.22
C PHE A 239 12.30 -6.06 -13.14
N GLU A 240 11.52 -7.10 -12.86
CA GLU A 240 11.55 -8.36 -13.58
C GLU A 240 10.20 -8.71 -14.25
N SER A 241 10.22 -9.03 -15.54
CA SER A 241 9.05 -9.56 -16.25
C SER A 241 7.77 -8.73 -16.10
N ASN A 242 7.89 -7.42 -15.92
CA ASN A 242 6.73 -6.53 -15.85
C ASN A 242 6.24 -6.20 -17.27
N PHE A 243 4.93 -5.98 -17.39
CA PHE A 243 4.27 -5.76 -18.68
C PHE A 243 3.47 -4.46 -18.71
N ALA A 244 3.66 -3.61 -19.72
CA ALA A 244 2.86 -2.41 -19.89
C ALA A 244 2.59 -2.03 -21.36
N TYR A 245 1.72 -1.07 -21.60
CA TYR A 245 1.67 -0.42 -22.91
C TYR A 245 2.89 0.50 -23.12
N LYS A 246 3.33 1.24 -22.10
CA LYS A 246 4.61 1.97 -22.13
C LYS A 246 5.38 1.75 -20.85
N GLY A 247 6.69 1.51 -20.94
CA GLY A 247 7.53 1.32 -19.76
C GLY A 247 7.21 0.03 -19.05
N GLY A 248 7.62 -1.12 -19.60
CA GLY A 248 7.28 -2.44 -19.03
C GLY A 248 7.72 -2.54 -17.58
N GLY A 249 9.00 -2.27 -17.30
CA GLY A 249 9.50 -2.11 -15.94
C GLY A 249 9.03 -0.79 -15.32
N MET A 250 9.32 0.32 -15.99
CA MET A 250 9.03 1.64 -15.46
C MET A 250 8.63 2.65 -16.55
N TYR A 251 7.67 3.51 -16.22
CA TYR A 251 7.33 4.70 -16.99
C TYR A 251 7.59 5.96 -16.16
N MET A 252 8.15 6.98 -16.80
CA MET A 252 8.34 8.30 -16.19
C MET A 252 7.98 9.43 -17.15
N ALA A 253 7.29 10.44 -16.62
CA ALA A 253 7.03 11.69 -17.35
C ALA A 253 7.00 12.92 -16.44
N THR A 254 7.45 14.07 -16.98
CA THR A 254 7.45 15.37 -16.28
C THR A 254 8.12 15.35 -14.89
N SER A 255 9.13 14.50 -14.73
CA SER A 255 9.82 14.23 -13.46
C SER A 255 11.34 14.37 -13.59
N THR A 256 12.02 14.47 -12.46
CA THR A 256 13.46 14.27 -12.29
C THR A 256 13.65 12.98 -11.51
N THR A 257 14.17 11.93 -12.17
CA THR A 257 14.40 10.63 -11.52
C THR A 257 15.86 10.22 -11.62
N THR A 258 16.38 9.70 -10.52
CA THR A 258 17.68 9.01 -10.49
C THR A 258 17.45 7.51 -10.37
N ILE A 259 18.17 6.74 -11.18
CA ILE A 259 18.16 5.28 -11.15
C ILE A 259 19.59 4.82 -10.89
N VAL A 260 19.83 4.18 -9.76
CA VAL A 260 21.17 3.81 -9.30
C VAL A 260 21.18 2.34 -8.90
N LEU A 261 22.16 1.56 -9.38
CA LEU A 261 22.32 0.15 -8.99
C LEU A 261 21.07 -0.73 -9.25
N CYS A 262 20.22 -0.36 -10.21
CA CYS A 262 18.99 -1.10 -10.51
C CYS A 262 19.18 -2.14 -11.61
N GLU A 263 18.35 -3.18 -11.59
CA GLU A 263 18.24 -4.17 -12.66
C GLU A 263 16.86 -4.14 -13.30
N PHE A 264 16.82 -4.04 -14.63
CA PHE A 264 15.62 -4.19 -15.44
C PHE A 264 15.80 -5.43 -16.31
N PHE A 265 15.07 -6.50 -16.02
CA PHE A 265 15.19 -7.80 -16.65
C PHE A 265 13.86 -8.29 -17.24
N GLU A 266 13.87 -8.78 -18.48
CA GLU A 266 12.71 -9.42 -19.14
C GLU A 266 11.42 -8.59 -19.17
N ASN A 267 11.48 -7.27 -19.02
CA ASN A 267 10.27 -6.44 -19.05
C ASN A 267 9.80 -6.21 -20.49
N GLU A 268 8.49 -6.22 -20.69
CA GLU A 268 7.87 -6.11 -22.01
C GLU A 268 6.92 -4.92 -22.09
N ALA A 269 7.02 -4.16 -23.18
CA ALA A 269 6.03 -3.12 -23.49
C ALA A 269 5.84 -2.90 -24.98
N GLU A 270 4.79 -2.16 -25.35
CA GLU A 270 4.70 -1.63 -26.71
C GLU A 270 5.77 -0.55 -26.94
N TRP A 271 6.01 0.33 -25.95
CA TRP A 271 7.04 1.38 -25.98
C TRP A 271 7.97 1.30 -24.76
N GLY A 272 9.27 1.08 -24.97
CA GLY A 272 10.28 1.02 -23.89
C GLY A 272 10.06 -0.15 -22.92
N GLY A 273 10.64 -1.32 -23.22
CA GLY A 273 10.43 -2.56 -22.46
C GLY A 273 10.87 -2.44 -21.01
N GLY A 274 12.11 -2.01 -20.76
CA GLY A 274 12.61 -1.79 -19.39
C GLY A 274 12.10 -0.46 -18.82
N LEU A 275 12.33 0.62 -19.57
CA LEU A 275 12.02 1.97 -19.13
C LEU A 275 11.53 2.82 -20.31
N TYR A 276 10.52 3.64 -20.07
CA TYR A 276 10.06 4.67 -21.01
C TYR A 276 10.03 6.04 -20.33
N CYS A 277 10.77 7.00 -20.87
CA CYS A 277 10.97 8.33 -20.28
C CYS A 277 10.57 9.43 -21.26
N VAL A 278 9.67 10.33 -20.86
CA VAL A 278 9.18 11.44 -21.71
C VAL A 278 9.13 12.76 -20.95
N SER A 279 9.76 13.79 -21.51
CA SER A 279 9.75 15.15 -20.93
C SER A 279 10.23 15.19 -19.48
N SER A 280 11.19 14.33 -19.14
CA SER A 280 11.78 14.19 -17.81
C SER A 280 13.30 14.35 -17.84
N ASN A 281 13.89 14.65 -16.68
CA ASN A 281 15.33 14.55 -16.45
C ASN A 281 15.62 13.19 -15.82
N LEU A 282 16.53 12.42 -16.43
CA LEU A 282 16.85 11.08 -15.99
C LEU A 282 18.37 10.92 -15.85
N SER A 283 18.83 10.51 -14.68
CA SER A 283 20.18 9.97 -14.48
C SER A 283 20.09 8.47 -14.27
N ILE A 284 20.93 7.71 -14.98
CA ILE A 284 21.07 6.27 -14.77
C ILE A 284 22.55 6.01 -14.47
N GLU A 285 22.81 5.41 -13.30
CA GLU A 285 24.15 5.10 -12.82
C GLU A 285 24.19 3.63 -12.38
N GLU A 286 25.25 2.92 -12.80
CA GLU A 286 25.53 1.54 -12.37
C GLU A 286 24.35 0.55 -12.49
N SER A 287 23.43 0.81 -13.42
CA SER A 287 22.20 0.04 -13.61
C SER A 287 22.23 -0.80 -14.89
N ASN A 288 21.52 -1.92 -14.89
CA ASN A 288 21.52 -2.91 -15.97
C ASN A 288 20.14 -3.05 -16.63
N PHE A 289 20.12 -3.20 -17.95
CA PHE A 289 18.90 -3.36 -18.74
C PHE A 289 19.06 -4.57 -19.68
N ASN A 290 18.64 -5.75 -19.23
CA ASN A 290 18.82 -7.02 -19.93
C ASN A 290 17.48 -7.60 -20.39
N GLU A 291 17.48 -8.20 -21.58
CA GLU A 291 16.36 -9.01 -22.09
C GLU A 291 14.98 -8.31 -22.12
N ASN A 292 14.97 -6.98 -22.02
CA ASN A 292 13.76 -6.19 -22.15
C ASN A 292 13.32 -6.09 -23.61
N SER A 293 12.01 -6.20 -23.86
CA SER A 293 11.41 -6.22 -25.19
C SER A 293 10.47 -5.03 -25.40
N ALA A 294 10.66 -4.30 -26.50
CA ALA A 294 9.72 -3.29 -26.96
C ALA A 294 9.34 -3.52 -28.42
N ARG A 295 8.06 -3.36 -28.78
CA ARG A 295 7.68 -3.34 -30.20
C ARG A 295 8.18 -2.08 -30.90
N ILE A 296 8.23 -0.97 -30.17
CA ILE A 296 8.75 0.32 -30.63
C ILE A 296 9.74 0.83 -29.58
N GLY A 297 11.01 0.94 -29.97
CA GLY A 297 12.12 1.35 -29.12
C GLY A 297 12.32 2.86 -29.06
#